data_AF-A0A6C0JRL0-F1
#
_entry.id   AF-A0A6C0JRL0-F1
#
_cell.length_a   1.000
_cell.length_b   1.000
_cell.length_c   1.000
_cell.angle_alpha   90.00
_cell.angle_beta   90.00
_cell.angle_gamma   90.00
#
_symmetry.space_group_name_H-M   'P 1'
#
loop_
_entity.id
_entity.type
_entity.pdbx_description
1 polymer ?
#
loop_
_entity_poly.entity_id
_entity_poly.type
_entity_poly.pdbx_seq_one_letter_code
_entity_poly.pdbx_strand_id
1 'polypeptide(L)'
;MKIEFTTKKSYISNMQTIIKTATSSLKMMPDYLSEKKRDRLFQKCLELDLVKNPKIKLYGKEATMHRSVGFFSDESEGYKYSGQLAVSQPLPDFLTKLLAKVNEEFGTDFNGILVKL
;
A
#
# COMPACT_ATOMS: atom_id res chain seq x y z
N MET A 1 -20.30 15.63 30.49
CA MET A 1 -20.53 14.44 29.65
C MET A 1 -19.17 13.84 29.33
N LYS A 2 -18.78 12.77 30.05
CA LYS A 2 -17.52 12.05 29.78
C LYS A 2 -17.77 11.14 28.60
N ILE A 3 -17.17 11.43 27.46
CA ILE A 3 -17.18 10.53 26.31
C ILE A 3 -16.08 9.51 26.59
N GLU A 4 -16.47 8.34 27.09
CA GLU A 4 -15.57 7.19 27.16
C GLU A 4 -15.29 6.73 25.74
N PHE A 5 -14.06 6.92 25.28
CA PHE A 5 -13.57 6.27 24.08
C PHE A 5 -13.35 4.80 24.40
N THR A 6 -14.37 3.99 24.12
CA THR A 6 -14.26 2.53 24.13
C THR A 6 -13.17 2.14 23.14
N THR A 7 -12.00 1.77 23.67
CA THR A 7 -10.86 1.28 22.89
C THR A 7 -11.31 0.17 21.94
N LYS A 8 -11.21 0.42 20.62
CA LYS A 8 -11.42 -0.56 19.53
C LYS A 8 -10.41 -1.71 19.68
N LYS A 9 -10.71 -2.67 20.53
CA LYS A 9 -9.80 -3.75 20.96
C LYS A 9 -9.78 -4.97 20.01
N SER A 10 -10.39 -4.92 18.82
CA SER A 10 -10.79 -6.14 18.09
C SER A 10 -10.00 -6.50 16.81
N TYR A 11 -9.14 -5.65 16.25
CA TYR A 11 -8.40 -6.00 15.01
C TYR A 11 -6.95 -6.43 15.24
N ILE A 12 -6.36 -6.02 16.37
CA ILE A 12 -4.94 -6.27 16.68
C ILE A 12 -4.68 -7.68 17.23
N SER A 13 -5.72 -8.44 17.60
CA SER A 13 -5.59 -9.72 18.31
C SER A 13 -4.83 -10.79 17.55
N ASN A 14 -4.75 -10.70 16.21
CA ASN A 14 -4.09 -11.70 15.38
C ASN A 14 -2.71 -11.26 14.85
N MET A 15 -2.19 -10.12 15.31
CA MET A 15 -0.87 -9.65 14.88
C MET A 15 0.26 -10.42 15.58
N GLN A 16 1.12 -11.03 14.79
CA GLN A 16 2.25 -11.85 15.25
C GLN A 16 3.56 -11.10 15.05
N THR A 17 4.47 -11.18 16.02
CA THR A 17 5.85 -10.71 15.82
C THR A 17 6.67 -11.87 15.27
N ILE A 18 7.15 -11.74 14.03
CA ILE A 18 7.88 -12.80 13.33
C ILE A 18 9.39 -12.67 13.55
N ILE A 19 9.89 -11.43 13.54
CA ILE A 19 11.29 -11.13 13.80
C ILE A 19 11.34 -9.98 14.79
N LYS A 20 12.21 -10.09 15.80
CA LYS A 20 12.50 -9.00 16.73
C LYS A 20 13.98 -9.00 17.07
N THR A 21 14.63 -7.87 16.83
CA THR A 21 15.99 -7.58 17.29
C THR A 21 15.94 -6.44 18.32
N ALA A 22 17.10 -5.99 18.78
CA ALA A 22 17.18 -4.83 19.67
C ALA A 22 16.65 -3.54 19.02
N THR A 23 16.76 -3.40 17.69
CA THR A 23 16.49 -2.14 16.97
C THR A 23 15.45 -2.28 15.86
N SER A 24 14.93 -3.48 15.60
CA SER A 24 14.02 -3.71 14.48
C SER A 24 13.01 -4.80 14.80
N SER A 25 11.86 -4.75 14.12
CA SER A 25 10.85 -5.79 14.21
C SER A 25 10.09 -5.96 12.91
N LEU A 26 9.70 -7.20 12.63
CA LEU A 26 8.72 -7.54 11.61
C LEU A 26 7.47 -8.10 12.30
N LYS A 27 6.34 -7.45 12.06
CA LYS A 27 5.03 -7.91 12.51
C LYS A 27 4.19 -8.30 11.31
N MET A 28 3.41 -9.37 11.46
CA MET A 28 2.56 -9.92 10.42
C MET A 28 1.14 -10.08 10.96
N MET A 29 0.16 -9.66 10.19
CA MET A 29 -1.24 -9.98 10.43
C MET A 29 -1.71 -10.89 9.30
N PRO A 30 -1.74 -12.22 9.52
CA PRO A 30 -2.30 -13.14 8.53
C PRO A 30 -3.78 -12.85 8.32
N ASP A 31 -4.28 -13.13 7.12
CA ASP A 31 -5.70 -13.03 6.77
C ASP A 31 -6.33 -11.65 7.09
N TYR A 32 -5.54 -10.59 6.94
CA TYR A 32 -5.97 -9.22 7.20
C TYR A 32 -7.28 -8.85 6.47
N LEU A 33 -7.42 -9.33 5.24
CA LEU A 33 -8.67 -9.30 4.50
C LEU A 33 -9.22 -10.72 4.43
N SER A 34 -10.53 -10.86 4.64
CA SER A 34 -11.22 -12.09 4.28
C SER A 34 -11.06 -12.37 2.79
N GLU A 35 -11.08 -13.64 2.42
CA GLU A 35 -10.95 -14.11 1.03
C GLU A 35 -11.83 -13.32 0.04
N LYS A 36 -13.12 -13.19 0.32
CA LYS A 36 -14.04 -12.40 -0.51
C LYS A 36 -13.61 -10.94 -0.70
N LYS A 37 -13.06 -10.30 0.35
CA LYS A 37 -12.57 -8.91 0.27
C LYS A 37 -11.28 -8.83 -0.52
N ARG A 38 -10.37 -9.79 -0.33
CA ARG A 38 -9.11 -9.90 -1.07
C ARG A 38 -9.38 -10.06 -2.56
N ASP A 39 -10.25 -10.99 -2.94
CA ASP A 39 -10.54 -11.26 -4.35
C ASP A 39 -11.20 -10.05 -5.00
N ARG A 40 -12.16 -9.40 -4.31
CA ARG A 40 -12.78 -8.16 -4.79
C ARG A 40 -11.77 -7.03 -4.96
N LEU A 41 -10.85 -6.85 -4.01
CA LEU A 41 -9.80 -5.83 -4.12
C LEU A 41 -8.89 -6.14 -5.30
N PHE A 42 -8.48 -7.39 -5.47
CA PHE A 42 -7.63 -7.81 -6.56
C PHE A 42 -8.30 -7.58 -7.93
N GLN A 43 -9.58 -7.92 -8.09
CA GLN A 43 -10.32 -7.63 -9.34
C GLN A 43 -10.35 -6.13 -9.65
N LYS A 44 -10.60 -5.27 -8.66
CA LYS A 44 -10.53 -3.82 -8.86
C LYS A 44 -9.13 -3.34 -9.24
N CYS A 45 -8.07 -3.95 -8.70
CA CYS A 45 -6.71 -3.63 -9.08
C CYS A 45 -6.38 -4.02 -10.53
N LEU A 46 -6.98 -5.11 -11.05
CA LEU A 46 -6.82 -5.52 -12.46
C LEU A 46 -7.43 -4.52 -13.45
N GLU A 47 -8.40 -3.71 -13.01
CA GLU A 47 -9.06 -2.68 -13.81
C GLU A 47 -8.30 -1.34 -13.80
N LEU A 48 -7.24 -1.20 -12.99
CA LEU A 48 -6.46 0.03 -12.91
C LEU A 48 -5.63 0.27 -14.18
N ASP A 49 -5.47 1.55 -14.53
CA ASP A 49 -4.56 1.97 -15.60
C ASP A 49 -3.10 1.93 -15.13
N LEU A 50 -2.49 0.76 -15.25
CA LEU A 50 -1.09 0.55 -14.88
C LEU A 50 -0.18 0.68 -16.09
N VAL A 51 0.98 1.30 -15.89
CA VAL A 51 2.04 1.33 -16.89
C VAL A 51 2.60 -0.09 -17.04
N LYS A 52 2.38 -0.69 -18.21
CA LYS A 52 2.86 -2.04 -18.52
C LYS A 52 4.34 -2.02 -18.86
N ASN A 53 5.11 -2.83 -18.15
CA ASN A 53 6.53 -3.04 -18.39
C ASN A 53 7.34 -1.73 -18.54
N PRO A 54 7.29 -0.81 -17.56
CA PRO A 54 7.96 0.48 -17.69
C PRO A 54 9.47 0.31 -17.88
N LYS A 55 10.04 1.25 -18.63
CA LYS A 55 11.48 1.42 -18.78
C LYS A 55 12.06 2.13 -17.57
N ILE A 56 13.17 1.64 -17.03
CA ILE A 56 13.90 2.25 -15.92
C ILE A 56 15.39 2.30 -16.24
N LYS A 57 16.16 3.12 -15.51
CA LYS A 57 17.63 3.15 -15.63
C LYS A 57 18.31 2.43 -14.47
N LEU A 58 18.89 1.27 -14.71
CA LEU A 58 19.70 0.53 -13.73
C LEU A 58 21.19 0.66 -14.10
N TYR A 59 21.98 1.23 -13.19
CA TYR A 59 23.43 1.43 -13.39
C TYR A 59 23.77 2.14 -14.72
N GLY A 60 22.97 3.14 -15.09
CA GLY A 60 23.14 3.90 -16.33
C GLY A 60 22.62 3.21 -17.60
N LYS A 61 22.15 1.96 -17.52
CA LYS A 61 21.58 1.21 -18.64
C LYS A 61 20.05 1.18 -18.55
N GLU A 62 19.38 1.26 -19.69
CA GLU A 62 17.93 1.04 -19.74
C GLU A 62 17.61 -0.43 -19.47
N ALA A 63 16.64 -0.67 -18.60
CA ALA A 63 16.09 -1.98 -18.31
C ALA A 63 14.56 -1.92 -18.36
N THR A 64 13.92 -3.05 -18.67
CA THR A 64 12.47 -3.18 -18.66
C THR A 64 12.05 -3.90 -17.37
N MET A 65 11.09 -3.33 -16.65
CA MET A 65 10.44 -4.04 -15.55
C MET A 65 9.48 -5.07 -16.13
N HIS A 66 9.50 -6.32 -15.64
CA HIS A 66 8.57 -7.37 -16.08
C HIS A 66 7.32 -7.41 -15.18
N ARG A 67 6.67 -6.25 -15.03
CA ARG A 67 5.47 -6.05 -14.23
C ARG A 67 4.75 -4.79 -14.65
N SER A 68 3.46 -4.71 -14.32
CA SER A 68 2.68 -3.47 -14.47
C SER A 68 2.72 -2.69 -13.16
N VAL A 69 2.86 -1.37 -13.24
CA VAL A 69 2.94 -0.52 -12.04
C VAL A 69 2.12 0.75 -12.16
N GLY A 70 1.60 1.21 -11.04
CA GLY A 70 0.93 2.50 -10.90
C GLY A 70 1.12 3.03 -9.49
N PHE A 71 1.54 4.28 -9.36
CA PHE A 71 1.62 4.97 -8.08
C PHE A 71 0.39 5.88 -7.96
N PHE A 72 -0.35 5.76 -6.87
CA PHE A 72 -1.59 6.49 -6.64
C PHE A 72 -1.45 7.37 -5.40
N SER A 73 -1.69 8.67 -5.54
CA SER A 73 -1.65 9.65 -4.44
C SER A 73 -2.41 10.90 -4.84
N ASP A 74 -3.14 11.50 -3.89
CA ASP A 74 -3.76 12.83 -4.07
C ASP A 74 -2.93 13.95 -3.40
N GLU A 75 -1.84 13.60 -2.73
CA GLU A 75 -1.00 14.53 -1.96
C GLU A 75 0.41 14.69 -2.53
N SER A 76 0.91 13.68 -3.23
CA SER A 76 2.24 13.67 -3.84
C SER A 76 2.16 13.74 -5.36
N GLU A 77 3.10 14.44 -5.99
CA GLU A 77 3.30 14.41 -7.45
C GLU A 77 3.90 13.08 -7.95
N GLY A 78 4.41 12.25 -7.04
CA GLY A 78 5.13 11.03 -7.38
C GLY A 78 6.31 10.75 -6.45
N TYR A 79 7.13 9.78 -6.84
CA TYR A 79 8.40 9.53 -6.16
C TYR A 79 9.52 9.25 -7.17
N LYS A 80 10.75 9.57 -6.78
CA LYS A 80 11.92 9.26 -7.62
C LYS A 80 12.27 7.78 -7.50
N TYR A 81 12.32 7.11 -8.64
CA TYR A 81 12.76 5.72 -8.76
C TYR A 81 13.75 5.60 -9.92
N SER A 82 14.95 5.08 -9.65
CA SER A 82 15.97 4.85 -10.69
C SER A 82 16.31 6.09 -11.52
N GLY A 83 16.31 7.28 -10.89
CA GLY A 83 16.59 8.56 -11.56
C GLY A 83 15.44 9.10 -12.42
N GLN A 84 14.25 8.49 -12.34
CA GLN A 84 13.04 8.91 -13.05
C GLN A 84 11.93 9.22 -12.04
N LEU A 85 11.04 10.14 -12.38
CA LEU A 85 9.85 10.42 -11.58
C LEU A 85 8.76 9.39 -11.92
N ALA A 86 8.36 8.58 -10.95
CA ALA A 86 7.14 7.79 -11.02
C ALA A 86 5.97 8.70 -10.62
N VAL A 87 5.35 9.31 -11.63
CA VAL A 87 4.26 10.28 -11.47
C VAL A 87 3.06 9.62 -10.79
N SER A 88 2.46 10.33 -9.84
CA SER A 88 1.23 9.89 -9.19
C SER A 88 0.04 9.94 -10.13
N GLN A 89 -0.85 8.98 -9.95
CA GLN A 89 -2.20 8.97 -10.48
C GLN A 89 -3.19 9.32 -9.36
N PRO A 90 -4.37 9.86 -9.68
CA PRO A 90 -5.41 10.13 -8.70
C PRO A 90 -5.81 8.87 -7.92
N LEU A 91 -6.01 8.95 -6.60
CA LEU A 91 -6.44 7.81 -5.79
C LEU A 91 -7.92 7.48 -6.06
N PRO A 92 -8.24 6.32 -6.63
CA PRO A 92 -9.63 5.90 -6.77
C PRO A 92 -10.22 5.56 -5.39
N ASP A 93 -11.52 5.80 -5.20
CA ASP A 93 -12.25 5.63 -3.94
C ASP A 93 -11.92 4.35 -3.15
N PHE A 94 -11.72 3.23 -3.85
CA PHE A 94 -11.44 1.96 -3.18
C PHE A 94 -10.03 1.89 -2.59
N LEU A 95 -9.06 2.54 -3.23
CA LEU A 95 -7.70 2.69 -2.70
C LEU A 95 -7.66 3.74 -1.59
N THR A 96 -8.40 4.83 -1.71
CA THR A 96 -8.54 5.83 -0.63
C THR A 96 -9.09 5.20 0.64
N LYS A 97 -10.14 4.38 0.53
CA LYS A 97 -10.72 3.63 1.66
C LYS A 97 -9.74 2.61 2.25
N LEU A 98 -8.93 1.96 1.41
CA LEU A 98 -7.92 1.03 1.86
C LEU A 98 -6.79 1.75 2.64
N LEU A 99 -6.30 2.86 2.09
CA LEU A 99 -5.26 3.69 2.71
C LEU A 99 -5.70 4.21 4.07
N ALA A 100 -6.89 4.81 4.13
CA ALA A 100 -7.48 5.31 5.38
C ALA A 100 -7.65 4.20 6.42
N LYS A 101 -8.13 3.01 6.01
CA LYS A 101 -8.26 1.86 6.91
C LYS A 101 -6.91 1.42 7.48
N VAL A 102 -5.88 1.31 6.65
CA VAL A 102 -4.53 0.95 7.10
C VAL A 102 -3.98 2.02 8.06
N ASN A 103 -4.11 3.30 7.71
CA ASN A 103 -3.66 4.39 8.58
C ASN A 103 -4.36 4.39 9.94
N GLU A 104 -5.69 4.22 9.96
CA GLU A 104 -6.46 4.15 11.20
C GLU A 104 -6.03 2.96 12.07
N GLU A 105 -5.86 1.78 11.48
CA GLU A 105 -5.62 0.55 12.25
C GLU A 105 -4.20 0.42 12.77
N PHE A 106 -3.22 0.96 12.04
CA PHE A 106 -1.81 0.86 12.42
C PHE A 106 -1.24 2.17 12.99
N GLY A 107 -2.05 3.22 13.09
CA GLY A 107 -1.60 4.53 13.56
C GLY A 107 -0.51 5.11 12.66
N THR A 108 -0.65 4.92 11.35
CA THR A 108 0.29 5.40 10.32
C THR A 108 -0.31 6.57 9.54
N ASP A 109 0.51 7.21 8.73
CA ASP A 109 0.10 8.33 7.88
C ASP A 109 0.68 8.17 6.46
N PHE A 110 0.35 7.05 5.82
CA PHE A 110 0.71 6.82 4.42
C PHE A 110 -0.15 7.72 3.52
N ASN A 111 0.46 8.32 2.50
CA ASN A 111 -0.18 9.25 1.57
C ASN A 111 -0.23 8.74 0.12
N GLY A 112 0.16 7.49 -0.12
CA GLY A 112 0.17 6.92 -1.45
C GLY A 112 0.28 5.40 -1.47
N ILE A 113 -0.12 4.81 -2.61
CA ILE A 113 -0.12 3.37 -2.84
C ILE A 113 0.59 3.06 -4.15
N LEU A 114 1.63 2.23 -4.09
CA LEU A 114 2.23 1.62 -5.28
C LEU A 114 1.57 0.26 -5.55
N VAL A 115 0.79 0.17 -6.62
CA VAL A 115 0.23 -1.09 -7.11
C VAL A 115 1.23 -1.74 -8.07
N LYS A 116 1.48 -3.04 -7.89
CA LYS A 116 2.33 -3.86 -8.76
C LYS A 116 1.59 -5.16 -9.09
N LEU A 117 1.48 -5.48 -10.38
CA LEU A 117 0.86 -6.70 -10.92
C LEU A 117 1.83 -7.45 -11.83
#